data_AF-A0A1V1TL38-F1
#
_entry.id   AF-A0A1V1TL38-F1
#
_cell.length_a   1.000
_cell.length_b   1.000
_cell.length_c   1.000
_cell.angle_alpha   90.00
_cell.angle_beta   90.00
_cell.angle_gamma   90.00
#
_symmetry.space_group_name_H-M   'P 1'
#
loop_
_entity.id
_entity.type
_entity.pdbx_description
1 polymer ?
#
loop_
_entity_poly.entity_id
_entity_poly.type
_entity_poly.pdbx_seq_one_letter_code
_entity_poly.pdbx_strand_id
1 'polypeptide(L)'
;MTLVTVFRSFPKQLFRVNNGRYVTLRVHRPNRVAYDIVAQNGQVEPKALNLQTYVAPNGASMRPNSPYQQLLVSSSFRGPEVIIYAIAQGTQLPDDLLLVHERTDHYSLQPGVPMSVDDLNRRITDFMWTTARAYTRKQWLEEFPKATEESNFQGHPSRGKKNWTSNGGINEFISPL
;
A
#
# COMPACT_ATOMS: atom_id res chain seq x y z
N MET A 1 11.41 -3.37 19.16
CA MET A 1 12.02 -3.66 17.84
C MET A 1 10.90 -4.10 16.91
N THR A 2 10.70 -3.42 15.77
CA THR A 2 9.80 -3.90 14.72
C THR A 2 10.46 -5.04 13.97
N LEU A 3 9.83 -6.21 13.97
CA LEU A 3 10.36 -7.40 13.30
C LEU A 3 10.09 -7.29 11.80
N VAL A 4 11.13 -7.04 11.00
CA VAL A 4 11.04 -7.13 9.54
C VAL A 4 11.19 -8.59 9.15
N THR A 5 10.28 -9.09 8.30
CA THR A 5 10.33 -10.46 7.81
C THR A 5 10.37 -10.49 6.29
N VAL A 6 11.18 -11.38 5.73
CA VAL A 6 11.35 -11.53 4.27
C VAL A 6 10.77 -12.86 3.84
N PHE A 7 10.00 -12.85 2.75
CA PHE A 7 9.32 -14.01 2.20
C PHE A 7 9.69 -14.22 0.73
N ARG A 8 9.77 -15.49 0.34
CA ARG A 8 9.88 -15.95 -1.06
C ARG A 8 8.55 -16.42 -1.64
N SER A 9 7.51 -16.48 -0.82
CA SER A 9 6.14 -16.76 -1.22
C SER A 9 5.17 -15.90 -0.42
N PHE A 10 4.00 -15.61 -0.97
CA PHE A 10 3.00 -14.81 -0.28
C PHE A 10 2.48 -15.54 0.96
N PRO A 11 2.70 -15.02 2.19
CA PRO A 11 2.27 -15.71 3.42
C PRO A 11 0.75 -15.64 3.61
N LYS A 12 0.07 -14.76 2.86
CA LYS A 12 -1.37 -14.53 2.88
C LYS A 12 -1.80 -13.83 1.59
N GLN A 13 -3.10 -13.70 1.38
CA GLN A 13 -3.62 -12.90 0.27
C GLN A 13 -3.27 -11.43 0.50
N LEU A 14 -2.65 -10.80 -0.50
CA LEU A 14 -2.26 -9.39 -0.45
C LEU A 14 -2.77 -8.63 -1.67
N PHE A 15 -3.01 -7.34 -1.46
CA PHE A 15 -3.56 -6.43 -2.43
C PHE A 15 -2.61 -5.28 -2.71
N ARG A 16 -2.41 -4.96 -3.98
CA ARG A 16 -1.76 -3.73 -4.43
C ARG A 16 -2.79 -2.82 -5.09
N VAL A 17 -2.90 -1.59 -4.62
CA VAL A 17 -3.68 -0.54 -5.28
C VAL A 17 -2.76 0.23 -6.22
N ASN A 18 -3.18 0.39 -7.47
CA ASN A 18 -2.40 1.00 -8.53
C ASN A 18 -3.26 1.95 -9.36
N ASN A 19 -2.64 2.94 -10.02
CA ASN A 19 -3.30 3.74 -11.04
C ASN A 19 -2.81 3.26 -12.42
N GLY A 20 -3.72 2.67 -13.20
CA GLY A 20 -3.41 1.96 -14.43
C GLY A 20 -2.91 0.54 -14.21
N ARG A 21 -2.66 -0.17 -15.32
CA ARG A 21 -2.18 -1.56 -15.31
C ARG A 21 -0.69 -1.71 -15.03
N TYR A 22 0.12 -0.71 -15.36
CA TYR A 22 1.57 -0.76 -15.17
C TYR A 22 1.96 -0.30 -13.78
N VAL A 23 2.87 -1.03 -13.13
CA VAL A 23 3.43 -0.60 -11.85
C VAL A 23 4.54 0.41 -12.10
N THR A 24 4.34 1.64 -11.63
CA THR A 24 5.34 2.71 -11.67
C THR A 24 5.68 3.14 -10.25
N LEU A 25 6.87 2.77 -9.77
CA LEU A 25 7.38 3.17 -8.47
C LEU A 25 7.85 4.63 -8.48
N ARG A 26 7.54 5.36 -7.40
CA ARG A 26 7.98 6.74 -7.21
C ARG A 26 9.38 6.73 -6.63
N VAL A 27 10.35 7.20 -7.42
CA VAL A 27 11.71 7.43 -6.93
C VAL A 27 11.75 8.64 -6.01
N HIS A 28 12.49 8.53 -4.90
CA HIS A 28 12.78 9.63 -3.98
C HIS A 28 13.41 10.82 -4.73
N ARG A 29 12.93 12.02 -4.42
CA ARG A 29 13.48 13.29 -4.91
C ARG A 29 13.35 14.32 -3.78
N PRO A 30 14.28 15.29 -3.64
CA PRO A 30 14.29 16.24 -2.53
C PRO A 30 12.95 16.94 -2.23
N ASN A 31 12.16 17.22 -3.27
CA ASN A 31 10.89 17.95 -3.15
C ASN A 31 9.65 17.04 -3.14
N ARG A 32 9.82 15.72 -3.02
CA ARG A 32 8.72 14.75 -3.06
C ARG A 32 8.61 14.02 -1.71
N VAL A 33 7.56 14.36 -0.97
CA VAL A 33 7.27 13.79 0.36
C VAL A 33 6.96 12.29 0.30
N ALA A 34 6.30 11.82 -0.77
CA ALA A 34 5.88 10.43 -0.91
C ALA A 34 6.64 9.71 -2.03
N TYR A 35 7.36 8.65 -1.68
CA TYR A 35 8.15 7.83 -2.59
C TYR A 35 8.08 6.36 -2.18
N ASP A 36 8.41 5.47 -3.11
CA ASP A 36 8.37 4.01 -2.91
C ASP A 36 9.78 3.41 -2.84
N ILE A 37 10.76 4.05 -3.48
CA ILE A 37 12.14 3.56 -3.58
C ILE A 37 13.15 4.72 -3.52
N VAL A 38 14.37 4.39 -3.09
CA VAL A 38 15.55 5.24 -3.22
C VAL A 38 16.48 4.58 -4.21
N ALA A 39 16.82 5.28 -5.30
CA ALA A 39 17.78 4.79 -6.27
C ALA A 39 19.12 5.52 -6.10
N GLN A 40 20.22 4.77 -6.16
CA GLN A 40 21.59 5.28 -6.15
C GLN A 40 22.21 4.93 -7.49
N ASN A 41 22.78 5.92 -8.19
CA ASN A 41 23.37 5.72 -9.53
C ASN A 41 22.42 5.01 -10.53
N GLY A 42 21.12 5.27 -10.43
CA GLY A 42 20.09 4.66 -11.29
C GLY A 42 19.68 3.24 -10.88
N GLN A 43 20.27 2.66 -9.83
CA GLN A 43 19.97 1.32 -9.35
C GLN A 43 19.21 1.32 -8.03
N VAL A 44 18.40 0.29 -7.81
CA VAL A 44 17.71 0.01 -6.57
C VAL A 44 18.35 -1.22 -5.93
N GLU A 45 18.86 -1.05 -4.72
CA GLU A 45 19.53 -2.11 -3.98
C GLU A 45 18.52 -3.04 -3.27
N PRO A 46 18.82 -4.34 -3.14
CA PRO A 46 17.99 -5.32 -2.42
C PRO A 46 18.20 -5.21 -0.90
N LYS A 47 17.82 -4.06 -0.32
CA LYS A 47 18.11 -3.71 1.09
C LYS A 47 17.65 -4.76 2.10
N ALA A 48 16.60 -5.51 1.79
CA ALA A 48 16.04 -6.51 2.67
C ALA A 48 16.90 -7.78 2.81
N LEU A 49 17.96 -7.93 2.01
CA LEU A 49 18.94 -9.00 2.20
C LEU A 49 19.82 -8.79 3.44
N ASN A 50 19.94 -7.57 3.96
CA ASN A 50 20.60 -7.29 5.22
C ASN A 50 19.64 -6.55 6.18
N LEU A 51 18.99 -7.32 7.05
CA LEU A 51 18.01 -6.80 8.00
C LEU A 51 18.61 -5.88 9.07
N GLN A 52 19.91 -5.97 9.36
CA GLN A 52 20.56 -5.08 10.33
C GLN A 52 20.68 -3.64 9.81
N THR A 53 20.73 -3.48 8.49
CA THR A 53 20.88 -2.17 7.82
C THR A 53 19.62 -1.79 7.03
N TYR A 54 18.53 -2.53 7.17
CA TYR A 54 17.34 -2.33 6.36
C TYR A 54 16.64 -1.00 6.68
N VAL A 55 16.38 -0.21 5.63
CA VAL A 55 15.65 1.06 5.71
C VAL A 55 14.58 1.12 4.60
N ALA A 56 13.32 1.18 5.03
CA ALA A 56 12.15 1.39 4.18
C ALA A 56 11.99 2.87 3.77
N PRO A 57 11.25 3.19 2.69
CA PRO A 57 10.62 2.26 1.75
C PRO A 57 11.62 1.74 0.70
N ASN A 58 11.31 0.58 0.11
CA ASN A 58 12.15 -0.02 -0.92
C ASN A 58 11.36 -0.88 -1.93
N GLY A 59 10.08 -0.54 -2.19
CA GLY A 59 9.29 -1.34 -3.11
C GLY A 59 7.80 -0.99 -3.24
N ALA A 60 7.12 -1.82 -4.01
CA ALA A 60 5.70 -1.72 -4.29
C ALA A 60 4.87 -2.11 -3.06
N SER A 61 4.22 -1.13 -2.43
CA SER A 61 3.33 -1.36 -1.29
C SER A 61 2.20 -2.35 -1.60
N MET A 62 1.96 -3.25 -0.65
CA MET A 62 0.91 -4.26 -0.62
C MET A 62 0.33 -4.40 0.79
N ARG A 63 -0.94 -4.81 0.90
CA ARG A 63 -1.63 -4.96 2.19
C ARG A 63 -2.62 -6.12 2.15
N PRO A 64 -2.91 -6.80 3.26
CA PRO A 64 -4.04 -7.72 3.34
C PRO A 64 -5.36 -6.96 3.24
N ASN A 65 -6.49 -7.67 3.25
CA ASN A 65 -7.82 -7.05 3.32
C ASN A 65 -8.10 -6.48 4.73
N SER A 66 -7.36 -5.42 5.07
CA SER A 66 -7.40 -4.73 6.35
C SER A 66 -8.34 -3.51 6.31
N PRO A 67 -8.76 -2.95 7.47
CA PRO A 67 -9.50 -1.68 7.50
C PRO A 67 -8.81 -0.56 6.73
N TYR A 68 -7.47 -0.50 6.77
CA TYR A 68 -6.72 0.50 6.02
C TYR A 68 -6.75 0.24 4.51
N GLN A 69 -6.64 -1.03 4.08
CA GLN A 69 -6.79 -1.39 2.66
C GLN A 69 -8.20 -1.04 2.14
N GLN A 70 -9.24 -1.33 2.93
CA GLN A 70 -10.63 -0.95 2.64
C GLN A 70 -10.77 0.57 2.50
N LEU A 71 -10.18 1.35 3.42
CA LEU A 71 -10.15 2.81 3.35
C LEU A 71 -9.40 3.30 2.10
N LEU A 72 -8.28 2.65 1.76
CA LEU A 72 -7.46 2.98 0.60
C LEU A 72 -8.25 2.82 -0.70
N VAL A 73 -8.91 1.68 -0.89
CA VAL A 73 -9.68 1.38 -2.10
C VAL A 73 -10.94 2.24 -2.19
N SER A 74 -11.71 2.33 -1.10
CA SER A 74 -13.01 3.02 -1.10
C SER A 74 -12.88 4.53 -1.25
N SER A 75 -11.91 5.16 -0.57
CA SER A 75 -12.00 6.61 -0.34
C SER A 75 -10.69 7.36 -0.27
N SER A 76 -9.51 6.73 -0.17
CA SER A 76 -8.24 7.48 -0.06
C SER A 76 -7.40 7.48 -1.34
N PHE A 77 -7.36 6.38 -2.08
CA PHE A 77 -6.60 6.33 -3.34
C PHE A 77 -7.32 7.13 -4.43
N ARG A 78 -6.58 7.96 -5.15
CA ARG A 78 -7.08 8.82 -6.23
C ARG A 78 -6.36 8.46 -7.51
N GLY A 79 -7.11 8.44 -8.61
CA GLY A 79 -6.60 8.13 -9.93
C GLY A 79 -7.76 7.89 -10.90
N PRO A 80 -7.58 8.21 -12.18
CA PRO A 80 -8.61 7.98 -13.19
C PRO A 80 -8.85 6.49 -13.46
N GLU A 81 -7.86 5.62 -13.20
CA GLU A 81 -7.93 4.19 -13.52
C GLU A 81 -7.43 3.35 -12.33
N VAL A 82 -8.26 3.21 -11.29
CA VAL A 82 -7.85 2.45 -10.10
C VAL A 82 -7.96 0.94 -10.35
N ILE A 83 -6.82 0.27 -10.34
CA ILE A 83 -6.68 -1.18 -10.43
C ILE A 83 -6.22 -1.72 -9.08
N ILE A 84 -6.86 -2.79 -8.62
CA ILE A 84 -6.47 -3.53 -7.42
C ILE A 84 -6.02 -4.91 -7.86
N TYR A 85 -4.74 -5.22 -7.66
CA TYR A 85 -4.22 -6.56 -7.88
C TYR A 85 -4.35 -7.37 -6.60
N ALA A 86 -4.98 -8.54 -6.67
CA ALA A 86 -5.04 -9.51 -5.58
C ALA A 86 -4.12 -10.70 -5.90
N ILE A 87 -3.18 -10.97 -5.02
CA ILE A 87 -2.26 -12.11 -5.11
C ILE A 87 -2.63 -13.11 -4.03
N ALA A 88 -2.84 -14.37 -4.42
CA ALA A 88 -3.20 -15.44 -3.51
C ALA A 88 -2.06 -15.79 -2.54
N GLN A 89 -2.43 -16.33 -1.38
CA GLN A 89 -1.49 -16.98 -0.48
C GLN A 89 -0.78 -18.14 -1.20
N GLY A 90 0.50 -18.35 -0.90
CA GLY A 90 1.31 -19.44 -1.45
C GLY A 90 1.93 -19.14 -2.82
N THR A 91 1.54 -18.06 -3.49
CA THR A 91 2.17 -17.62 -4.76
C THR A 91 3.66 -17.44 -4.56
N GLN A 92 4.47 -18.13 -5.37
CA GLN A 92 5.93 -18.04 -5.35
C GLN A 92 6.40 -16.77 -6.03
N LEU A 93 7.46 -16.16 -5.50
CA LEU A 93 8.15 -15.05 -6.13
C LEU A 93 9.26 -15.56 -7.06
N PRO A 94 9.54 -14.83 -8.15
CA PRO A 94 10.78 -15.04 -8.88
C PRO A 94 11.99 -14.68 -8.00
N ASP A 95 13.14 -15.28 -8.29
CA ASP A 95 14.36 -15.14 -7.47
C ASP A 95 14.85 -13.70 -7.32
N ASP A 96 14.55 -12.85 -8.30
CA ASP A 96 14.92 -11.43 -8.34
C ASP A 96 13.92 -10.51 -7.63
N LEU A 97 12.86 -11.05 -7.00
CA LEU A 97 11.93 -10.31 -6.14
C LEU A 97 11.85 -10.89 -4.72
N LEU A 98 11.54 -10.00 -3.78
CA LEU A 98 11.31 -10.30 -2.38
C LEU A 98 9.99 -9.68 -1.93
N LEU A 99 9.26 -10.37 -1.06
CA LEU A 99 8.16 -9.75 -0.31
C LEU A 99 8.64 -9.48 1.12
N VAL A 100 8.53 -8.24 1.54
CA VAL A 100 9.00 -7.80 2.86
C VAL A 100 7.82 -7.33 3.67
N HIS A 101 7.67 -7.88 4.88
CA HIS A 101 6.74 -7.36 5.89
C HIS A 101 7.50 -6.39 6.79
N GLU A 102 7.09 -5.12 6.77
CA GLU A 102 7.82 -4.04 7.44
C GLU A 102 7.22 -3.73 8.81
N ARG A 103 5.96 -3.29 8.83
CA ARG A 103 5.23 -2.91 10.06
C ARG A 103 3.72 -3.04 9.84
N THR A 104 2.98 -3.32 10.91
CA THR A 104 1.52 -3.50 10.92
C THR A 104 1.07 -4.48 9.84
N ASP A 105 0.26 -4.02 8.89
CA ASP A 105 -0.30 -4.73 7.75
C ASP A 105 0.44 -4.38 6.44
N HIS A 106 1.56 -3.66 6.51
CA HIS A 106 2.27 -3.16 5.34
C HIS A 106 3.34 -4.14 4.88
N TYR A 107 3.16 -4.61 3.64
CA TYR A 107 4.12 -5.39 2.90
C TYR A 107 4.64 -4.58 1.71
N SER A 108 5.79 -4.94 1.17
CA SER A 108 6.28 -4.38 -0.08
C SER A 108 6.98 -5.44 -0.93
N LEU A 109 6.70 -5.42 -2.24
CA LEU A 109 7.49 -6.15 -3.23
C LEU A 109 8.73 -5.35 -3.58
N GLN A 110 9.89 -5.92 -3.31
CA GLN A 110 11.20 -5.28 -3.38
C GLN A 110 12.13 -6.06 -4.33
N PRO A 111 13.21 -5.43 -4.83
CA PRO A 111 14.25 -6.16 -5.54
C PRO A 111 14.93 -7.20 -4.63
N GLY A 112 15.19 -8.38 -5.17
CA GLY A 112 16.03 -9.43 -4.58
C GLY A 112 17.48 -9.41 -5.07
N VAL A 113 17.77 -8.61 -6.10
CA VAL A 113 19.11 -8.34 -6.65
C VAL A 113 19.19 -6.86 -7.06
N PRO A 114 20.39 -6.26 -7.18
CA PRO A 114 20.52 -4.91 -7.71
C PRO A 114 19.95 -4.82 -9.13
N MET A 115 19.12 -3.83 -9.41
CA MET A 115 18.51 -3.63 -10.72
C MET A 115 18.16 -2.16 -10.97
N SER A 116 17.96 -1.80 -12.24
CA SER A 116 17.49 -0.46 -12.59
C SER A 116 16.05 -0.22 -12.09
N VAL A 117 15.67 1.05 -11.96
CA VAL A 117 14.27 1.42 -11.64
C VAL A 117 13.28 0.86 -12.68
N ASP A 118 13.66 0.91 -13.95
CA ASP A 118 12.81 0.44 -15.05
C ASP A 118 12.67 -1.08 -15.04
N ASP A 119 13.76 -1.81 -14.75
CA ASP A 119 13.69 -3.26 -14.58
C ASP A 119 12.83 -3.64 -13.39
N LEU A 120 12.93 -2.96 -12.25
CA LEU A 120 12.09 -3.24 -11.10
C LEU A 120 10.60 -3.00 -11.42
N ASN A 121 10.27 -1.89 -12.07
CA ASN A 121 8.91 -1.59 -12.51
C ASN A 121 8.38 -2.67 -13.47
N ARG A 122 9.20 -3.09 -14.45
CA ARG A 122 8.86 -4.12 -15.41
C ARG A 122 8.65 -5.48 -14.72
N ARG A 123 9.59 -5.92 -13.88
CA ARG A 123 9.50 -7.19 -13.14
C ARG A 123 8.26 -7.26 -12.26
N ILE A 124 7.94 -6.20 -11.52
CA ILE A 124 6.72 -6.17 -10.70
C ILE A 124 5.47 -6.18 -11.58
N THR A 125 5.47 -5.45 -12.70
CA THR A 125 4.34 -5.44 -13.64
C THR A 125 4.11 -6.83 -14.22
N ASP A 126 5.15 -7.48 -14.75
CA ASP A 126 5.10 -8.82 -15.32
C ASP A 126 4.60 -9.83 -14.28
N PHE A 127 5.11 -9.74 -13.05
CA PHE A 127 4.66 -10.60 -11.95
C PHE A 127 3.17 -10.39 -11.62
N MET A 128 2.70 -9.14 -11.55
CA MET A 128 1.29 -8.84 -11.28
C MET A 128 0.38 -9.35 -12.39
N TRP A 129 0.77 -9.18 -13.66
CA TRP A 129 -0.05 -9.62 -14.79
C TRP A 129 -0.15 -11.14 -14.91
N THR A 130 0.90 -11.84 -14.51
CA THR A 130 0.97 -13.31 -14.63
C THR A 130 0.33 -14.03 -13.44
N THR A 131 0.37 -13.44 -12.23
CA THR A 131 -0.01 -14.15 -11.00
C THR A 131 -1.20 -13.54 -10.26
N ALA A 132 -1.55 -12.29 -10.51
CA ALA A 132 -2.59 -11.60 -9.77
C ALA A 132 -3.94 -11.59 -10.52
N ARG A 133 -5.03 -11.60 -9.75
CA ARG A 133 -6.34 -11.19 -10.28
C ARG A 133 -6.47 -9.67 -10.20
N ALA A 134 -6.78 -9.04 -11.33
CA ALA A 134 -6.98 -7.60 -11.40
C ALA A 134 -8.45 -7.23 -11.26
N TYR A 135 -8.73 -6.25 -10.39
CA TYR A 135 -10.06 -5.71 -10.15
C TYR A 135 -10.11 -4.22 -10.45
N THR A 136 -11.23 -3.77 -10.98
CA THR A 136 -11.64 -2.36 -10.81
C THR A 136 -12.04 -2.12 -9.35
N ARG A 137 -12.06 -0.85 -8.92
CA ARG A 137 -12.57 -0.47 -7.59
C ARG A 137 -13.94 -1.09 -7.27
N LYS A 138 -14.89 -1.01 -8.22
CA LYS A 138 -16.24 -1.52 -8.04
C LYS A 138 -16.23 -3.03 -7.78
N GLN A 139 -15.57 -3.79 -8.66
CA GLN A 139 -15.48 -5.24 -8.54
C GLN A 139 -14.80 -5.66 -7.22
N TRP A 140 -13.75 -4.94 -6.81
CA TRP A 140 -13.07 -5.25 -5.56
C TRP A 140 -13.96 -5.03 -4.34
N LEU A 141 -14.72 -3.92 -4.30
CA LEU A 141 -15.64 -3.63 -3.19
C LEU A 141 -16.85 -4.58 -3.16
N GLU A 142 -17.28 -5.09 -4.31
CA GLU A 142 -18.32 -6.12 -4.40
C GLU A 142 -17.81 -7.48 -3.89
N GLU A 143 -16.59 -7.87 -4.26
CA GLU A 143 -16.01 -9.16 -3.84
C GLU A 143 -15.48 -9.16 -2.41
N PHE A 144 -14.99 -8.01 -1.92
CA PHE A 144 -14.44 -7.82 -0.58
C PHE A 144 -15.20 -6.70 0.15
N PRO A 145 -16.46 -6.94 0.58
CA PRO A 145 -17.32 -5.89 1.13
C PRO A 145 -16.90 -5.38 2.51
N LYS A 146 -16.06 -6.12 3.23
CA LYS A 146 -15.52 -5.74 4.54
C LYS A 146 -14.12 -6.29 4.75
N ALA A 147 -13.39 -5.68 5.67
CA ALA A 147 -12.09 -6.18 6.11
C ALA A 147 -12.23 -7.58 6.72
N THR A 148 -11.25 -8.44 6.45
CA THR A 148 -11.16 -9.81 6.99
C THR A 148 -9.94 -9.99 7.88
N GLU A 149 -9.03 -9.02 7.90
CA GLU A 149 -7.83 -9.02 8.75
C GLU A 149 -7.75 -7.73 9.57
N GLU A 150 -7.16 -7.83 10.75
CA GLU A 150 -6.91 -6.67 11.59
C GLU A 150 -5.72 -5.85 11.07
N SER A 151 -5.70 -4.57 11.43
CA SER A 151 -4.54 -3.72 11.24
C SER A 151 -4.37 -2.88 12.50
N ASN A 152 -3.17 -2.92 13.09
CA ASN A 152 -2.78 -2.01 14.17
C ASN A 152 -2.52 -0.58 13.67
N PHE A 153 -3.00 -0.21 12.47
CA PHE A 153 -2.92 1.15 11.95
C PHE A 153 -3.85 2.05 12.78
N GLN A 154 -3.26 2.76 13.74
CA GLN A 154 -3.91 3.91 14.37
C GLN A 154 -3.92 5.05 13.34
N GLY A 155 -5.03 5.19 12.62
CA GLY A 155 -5.21 6.32 11.71
C GLY A 155 -5.10 7.63 12.48
N HIS A 156 -4.44 8.63 11.90
CA HIS A 156 -4.66 10.00 12.35
C HIS A 156 -6.16 10.30 12.24
N PRO A 157 -6.82 10.84 13.28
CA PRO A 157 -8.24 11.12 13.23
C PRO A 157 -8.51 12.05 12.04
N SER A 158 -9.43 11.62 11.19
CA SER A 158 -9.98 12.46 10.12
C SER A 158 -10.44 13.78 10.75
N ARG A 159 -9.97 14.92 10.22
CA ARG A 159 -10.56 16.23 10.55
C ARG A 159 -12.08 16.10 10.41
N GLY A 160 -12.77 16.42 11.51
CA GLY A 160 -14.07 15.88 11.86
C GLY A 160 -15.15 15.94 10.77
N LYS A 161 -15.94 14.87 10.72
CA LYS A 161 -17.34 14.95 10.32
C LYS A 161 -18.03 15.91 11.31
N LYS A 162 -18.36 17.13 10.87
CA LYS A 162 -19.38 17.92 11.58
C LYS A 162 -20.71 17.26 11.28
N ASN A 163 -21.27 16.59 12.28
CA ASN A 163 -22.63 16.07 12.25
C ASN A 163 -23.58 17.26 12.15
N TRP A 164 -24.31 17.35 11.04
CA TRP A 164 -25.49 18.19 10.96
C TRP A 164 -26.63 17.44 11.64
N THR A 165 -27.01 17.87 12.84
CA THR A 165 -28.24 17.42 13.48
C THR A 165 -29.30 18.50 13.29
N SER A 166 -30.30 18.16 12.48
CA SER A 166 -31.60 18.82 12.48
C SER A 166 -32.26 18.57 13.84
N ASN A 167 -32.34 19.60 14.68
CA ASN A 167 -33.46 19.85 15.59
C ASN A 167 -33.26 21.21 16.28
N GLY A 168 -34.29 22.05 16.17
CA GLY A 168 -34.28 23.45 16.55
C GLY A 168 -34.22 23.73 18.05
N GLY A 169 -34.05 25.00 18.36
CA GLY A 169 -34.12 25.52 19.72
C GLY A 169 -33.40 26.86 19.84
N ILE A 170 -34.09 27.93 19.47
CA ILE A 170 -33.80 29.30 19.90
C ILE A 170 -33.64 29.34 21.43
N ASN A 171 -32.59 30.00 21.92
CA ASN A 171 -32.63 30.73 23.17
C ASN A 171 -31.64 31.89 23.10
N GLU A 172 -32.21 33.07 22.97
CA GLU A 172 -31.61 34.34 23.35
C GLU A 172 -31.14 34.25 24.81
N PHE A 173 -29.94 34.75 25.11
CA PHE A 173 -29.68 35.42 26.38
C PHE A 173 -28.65 36.53 26.15
N ILE A 174 -29.13 37.76 26.27
CA ILE A 174 -28.37 39.01 26.40
C ILE A 174 -27.98 39.18 27.88
N SER A 175 -26.67 39.40 28.13
CA SER A 175 -25.94 40.22 29.15
C SER A 175 -26.43 40.32 30.62
N PRO A 176 -25.68 40.86 31.62
CA PRO A 176 -24.42 41.66 31.62
C PRO A 176 -23.33 41.10 32.58
N LEU A 177 -22.08 41.57 32.68
CA LEU A 177 -21.47 42.92 32.67
C LEU A 177 -20.11 42.89 31.96
#